data_AF-A0A7V3T887-F1
#
_entry.id   AF-A0A7V3T887-F1
#
_cell.length_a   1.000
_cell.length_b   1.000
_cell.length_c   1.000
_cell.angle_alpha   90.00
_cell.angle_beta   90.00
_cell.angle_gamma   90.00
#
_symmetry.space_group_name_H-M   'P 1'
#
loop_
_entity.id
_entity.type
_entity.pdbx_description
1 polymer ?
#
loop_
_entity_poly.entity_id
_entity_poly.type
_entity_poly.pdbx_seq_one_letter_code
_entity_poly.pdbx_strand_id
1 'polypeptide(L)'
;MKTQALPLQVHSPAPDLERIDPRYRPVWEGRPTEQQRALYLYFLPHRSSQPALAPTRPRVLKWYCPFADQRTFPSGHRYCINVYTGCGHGCLYCYATAYAPAKPSPKPDFVRHLARDLADLDEFDVPPAPVHLANSTDPFQPLELTLGHTRQALNLLLRYRHRFTTVTLLTKNPALAATPDYLDLLRALGRLHSSHPMAAALAASGTPAVQVEVSLAMWREEARAFWEPGAPPVAHRLEGITALRAAGVPVVLRIDPLFPRSPLPLNPMKRLSDFDLVEAHTLAELEQLVRFARQVGVRHVVYSVAKIVTARDQGLRPPMRNLLEVYRALARPEPLVWRGRSWRLPQRVQHQLAKPFLGLCTRYGLEAKHCRTNLLQTA
;
A
#
# COMPACT_ATOMS: atom_id res chain seq x y z
N MET A 1 -35.41 -22.02 -17.22
CA MET A 1 -36.12 -21.74 -15.95
C MET A 1 -35.31 -20.74 -15.16
N LYS A 2 -35.90 -19.57 -14.88
CA LYS A 2 -35.30 -18.48 -14.10
C LYS A 2 -35.13 -18.96 -12.65
N THR A 3 -33.90 -19.09 -12.18
CA THR A 3 -33.61 -19.25 -10.76
C THR A 3 -33.80 -17.87 -10.12
N GLN A 4 -35.00 -17.62 -9.60
CA GLN A 4 -35.22 -16.50 -8.68
C GLN A 4 -34.31 -16.73 -7.47
N ALA A 5 -33.35 -15.84 -7.24
CA ALA A 5 -32.61 -15.80 -6.00
C ALA A 5 -33.61 -15.49 -4.89
N LEU A 6 -33.86 -16.45 -4.00
CA LEU A 6 -34.57 -16.17 -2.76
C LEU A 6 -33.75 -15.12 -1.98
N PRO A 7 -34.39 -14.08 -1.42
CA PRO A 7 -33.72 -13.22 -0.45
C PRO A 7 -33.23 -14.12 0.69
N LEU A 8 -31.93 -14.03 1.02
CA LEU A 8 -31.38 -14.66 2.22
C LEU A 8 -32.13 -14.09 3.42
N GLN A 9 -33.11 -14.85 3.91
CA GLN A 9 -33.79 -14.54 5.16
C GLN A 9 -32.74 -14.37 6.26
N VAL A 10 -32.99 -13.40 7.14
CA VAL A 10 -32.14 -12.88 8.22
C VAL A 10 -31.84 -13.92 9.33
N HIS A 11 -31.90 -15.22 9.04
CA HIS A 11 -31.68 -16.34 9.95
C HIS A 11 -30.26 -16.94 9.93
N SER A 12 -29.26 -16.28 9.33
CA SER A 12 -27.87 -16.68 9.62
C SER A 12 -27.60 -16.57 11.13
N PRO A 13 -27.03 -17.60 11.77
CA PRO A 13 -26.74 -17.58 13.20
C PRO A 13 -25.85 -16.38 13.56
N ALA A 14 -26.00 -15.88 14.78
CA ALA A 14 -25.15 -14.82 15.31
C ALA A 14 -23.67 -15.16 15.09
N PRO A 15 -22.82 -14.19 14.74
CA PRO A 15 -21.41 -14.46 14.48
C PRO A 15 -20.77 -15.04 15.73
N ASP A 16 -20.20 -16.24 15.61
CA ASP A 16 -19.41 -16.85 16.68
C ASP A 16 -18.04 -16.15 16.73
N LEU A 17 -17.97 -15.07 17.52
CA LEU A 17 -16.77 -14.26 17.66
C LEU A 17 -15.62 -15.03 18.30
N GLU A 18 -15.91 -16.05 19.10
CA GLU A 18 -14.87 -16.88 19.73
C GLU A 18 -14.13 -17.74 18.71
N ARG A 19 -14.82 -18.12 17.65
CA ARG A 19 -14.19 -18.81 16.52
C ARG A 19 -13.32 -17.91 15.67
N ILE A 20 -13.32 -16.58 15.83
CA ILE A 20 -12.42 -15.71 15.07
C ILE A 20 -11.01 -15.84 15.63
N ASP A 21 -10.03 -16.13 14.75
CA ASP A 21 -8.63 -16.19 15.14
C ASP A 21 -8.22 -14.89 15.89
N PRO A 22 -7.61 -14.99 17.09
CA PRO A 22 -7.31 -13.85 17.95
C PRO A 22 -6.49 -12.74 17.29
N ARG A 23 -5.74 -13.05 16.22
CA ARG A 23 -4.99 -12.04 15.45
C ARG A 23 -5.89 -11.04 14.73
N TYR A 24 -7.15 -11.38 14.49
CA TYR A 24 -8.10 -10.56 13.71
C TYR A 24 -9.28 -10.05 14.53
N ARG A 25 -9.54 -10.67 15.69
CA ARG A 25 -10.62 -10.32 16.63
C ARG A 25 -10.72 -8.82 16.98
N PRO A 26 -9.62 -8.04 17.11
CA PRO A 26 -9.71 -6.61 17.41
C PRO A 26 -10.53 -5.77 16.42
N VAL A 27 -10.81 -6.28 15.21
CA VAL A 27 -11.66 -5.56 14.24
C VAL A 27 -13.15 -5.69 14.53
N TRP A 28 -13.57 -6.70 15.30
CA TRP A 28 -14.96 -6.88 15.74
C TRP A 28 -15.23 -6.26 17.11
N GLU A 29 -14.20 -6.11 17.95
CA GLU A 29 -14.32 -5.55 19.29
C GLU A 29 -14.90 -4.13 19.26
N GLY A 30 -15.87 -3.86 20.15
CA GLY A 30 -16.52 -2.54 20.27
C GLY A 30 -17.52 -2.17 19.16
N ARG A 31 -17.76 -3.04 18.16
CA ARG A 31 -18.75 -2.80 17.11
C ARG A 31 -20.17 -3.24 17.51
N PRO A 32 -21.22 -2.57 16.99
CA PRO A 32 -22.58 -3.08 17.07
C PRO A 32 -22.72 -4.50 16.48
N THR A 33 -23.60 -5.32 17.06
CA THR A 33 -23.81 -6.72 16.66
C THR A 33 -24.14 -6.87 15.17
N GLU A 34 -24.88 -5.93 14.59
CA GLU A 34 -25.21 -5.89 13.17
C GLU A 34 -23.96 -5.76 12.29
N GLN A 35 -23.06 -4.84 12.64
CA GLN A 35 -21.79 -4.67 11.92
C GLN A 35 -20.86 -5.87 12.09
N GLN A 36 -20.83 -6.45 13.29
CA GLN A 36 -20.08 -7.68 13.56
C GLN A 36 -20.56 -8.82 12.65
N ARG A 37 -21.88 -8.99 12.53
CA ARG A 37 -22.51 -9.99 11.67
C ARG A 37 -22.19 -9.74 10.19
N ALA A 38 -22.33 -8.51 9.72
CA ALA A 38 -22.03 -8.13 8.34
C ALA A 38 -20.58 -8.46 7.94
N LEU A 39 -19.62 -8.09 8.79
CA LEU A 39 -18.20 -8.40 8.58
C LEU A 39 -17.92 -9.91 8.61
N TYR A 40 -18.57 -10.63 9.53
CA TYR A 40 -18.42 -12.09 9.65
C TYR A 40 -18.90 -12.80 8.38
N LEU A 41 -20.07 -12.42 7.86
CA LEU A 41 -20.64 -13.00 6.64
C LEU A 41 -19.76 -12.74 5.41
N TYR A 42 -19.21 -11.53 5.29
CA TYR A 42 -18.40 -11.16 4.13
C TYR A 42 -16.99 -11.76 4.15
N PHE A 43 -16.29 -11.73 5.29
CA PHE A 43 -14.88 -12.11 5.34
C PHE A 43 -14.61 -13.54 5.78
N LEU A 44 -15.47 -14.16 6.60
CA LEU A 44 -15.15 -15.44 7.21
C LEU A 44 -15.84 -16.61 6.49
N PRO A 45 -15.17 -17.79 6.45
CA PRO A 45 -15.77 -18.98 5.87
C PRO A 45 -16.73 -19.58 6.89
N HIS A 46 -17.88 -18.94 7.09
CA HIS A 46 -18.84 -19.26 8.15
C HIS A 46 -19.40 -20.70 8.07
N ARG A 47 -19.30 -21.35 6.91
CA ARG A 47 -19.65 -22.77 6.70
C ARG A 47 -18.50 -23.75 7.01
N SER A 48 -17.31 -23.26 7.34
CA SER A 48 -16.17 -24.09 7.70
C SER A 48 -16.38 -24.72 9.08
N SER A 49 -15.95 -25.96 9.25
CA SER A 49 -15.90 -26.66 10.53
C SER A 49 -14.63 -26.38 11.34
N GLN A 50 -13.71 -25.56 10.81
CA GLN A 50 -12.46 -25.24 11.52
C GLN A 50 -12.74 -24.51 12.85
N PRO A 51 -12.01 -24.83 13.93
CA PRO A 51 -12.22 -24.24 15.25
C PRO A 51 -11.86 -22.75 15.27
N ALA A 52 -10.81 -22.34 14.53
CA ALA A 52 -10.42 -20.95 14.34
C ALA A 52 -10.60 -20.54 12.87
N LEU A 53 -11.42 -19.52 12.64
CA LEU A 53 -11.72 -18.91 11.36
C LEU A 53 -10.77 -17.73 11.13
N ALA A 54 -10.06 -17.79 10.02
CA ALA A 54 -9.30 -16.66 9.49
C ALA A 54 -10.04 -16.05 8.30
N PRO A 55 -9.83 -14.76 8.00
CA PRO A 55 -10.36 -14.12 6.81
C PRO A 55 -10.08 -14.95 5.57
N THR A 56 -11.16 -15.30 4.86
CA THR A 56 -11.06 -15.82 3.51
C THR A 56 -10.46 -14.76 2.60
N ARG A 57 -10.14 -15.16 1.38
CA ARG A 57 -9.83 -14.21 0.32
C ARG A 57 -11.11 -14.04 -0.49
N PRO A 58 -11.88 -12.95 -0.30
CA PRO A 58 -12.86 -12.52 -1.30
C PRO A 58 -12.22 -12.46 -2.68
N ARG A 59 -13.05 -12.47 -3.72
CA ARG A 59 -12.62 -12.70 -5.09
C ARG A 59 -11.54 -11.68 -5.49
N VAL A 60 -11.82 -10.40 -5.26
CA VAL A 60 -10.96 -9.25 -5.55
C VAL A 60 -10.80 -8.32 -4.34
N LEU A 61 -11.90 -7.96 -3.65
CA LEU A 61 -11.91 -6.99 -2.56
C LEU A 61 -11.54 -7.65 -1.23
N LYS A 62 -10.23 -7.75 -0.96
CA LYS A 62 -9.71 -8.48 0.21
C LYS A 62 -9.64 -7.60 1.44
N TRP A 63 -9.58 -8.22 2.61
CA TRP A 63 -9.17 -7.49 3.80
C TRP A 63 -7.70 -7.08 3.67
N TYR A 64 -7.39 -5.82 3.97
CA TYR A 64 -6.05 -5.26 4.01
C TYR A 64 -5.14 -5.99 5.00
N CYS A 65 -4.01 -6.46 4.48
CA CYS A 65 -2.99 -7.17 5.24
C CYS A 65 -3.54 -8.33 6.07
N PRO A 66 -4.10 -9.38 5.43
CA PRO A 66 -4.68 -10.52 6.15
C PRO A 66 -3.63 -11.34 6.91
N PHE A 67 -2.35 -10.97 6.83
CA PHE A 67 -1.25 -11.60 7.55
C PHE A 67 -0.73 -10.76 8.71
N ALA A 68 -1.23 -9.54 8.91
CA ALA A 68 -0.87 -8.72 10.05
C ALA A 68 -1.75 -9.06 11.25
N ASP A 69 -1.08 -9.36 12.37
CA ASP A 69 -1.72 -9.44 13.68
C ASP A 69 -2.22 -8.05 14.07
N GLN A 70 -3.55 -7.88 14.14
CA GLN A 70 -4.20 -6.61 14.49
C GLN A 70 -3.94 -6.19 15.93
N ARG A 71 -3.45 -7.09 16.80
CA ARG A 71 -2.98 -6.72 18.15
C ARG A 71 -1.63 -6.01 18.10
N THR A 72 -0.78 -6.39 17.15
CA THR A 72 0.56 -5.78 16.98
C THR A 72 0.53 -4.59 16.03
N PHE A 73 -0.33 -4.63 15.01
CA PHE A 73 -0.46 -3.61 13.97
C PHE A 73 -1.94 -3.31 13.73
N PRO A 74 -2.61 -2.58 14.65
CA PRO A 74 -4.03 -2.28 14.53
C PRO A 74 -4.28 -1.35 13.34
N SER A 75 -4.74 -1.92 12.23
CA SER A 75 -5.13 -1.19 11.02
C SER A 75 -6.65 -1.02 10.89
N GLY A 76 -7.41 -1.75 11.71
CA GLY A 76 -8.86 -1.77 11.68
C GLY A 76 -9.43 -2.49 10.46
N HIS A 77 -10.74 -2.31 10.26
CA HIS A 77 -11.42 -2.77 9.05
C HIS A 77 -10.98 -1.90 7.85
N ARG A 78 -10.46 -2.55 6.81
CA ARG A 78 -9.94 -1.88 5.60
C ARG A 78 -9.90 -2.84 4.43
N TYR A 79 -10.27 -2.38 3.25
CA TYR A 79 -10.19 -3.17 2.04
C TYR A 79 -8.86 -2.99 1.30
N CYS A 80 -8.50 -4.00 0.51
CA CYS A 80 -7.37 -4.00 -0.40
C CYS A 80 -7.78 -4.60 -1.74
N ILE A 81 -7.52 -3.87 -2.82
CA ILE A 81 -7.69 -4.32 -4.21
C ILE A 81 -6.32 -4.29 -4.88
N ASN A 82 -5.75 -5.44 -5.19
CA ASN A 82 -4.65 -5.48 -6.16
C ASN A 82 -5.28 -5.70 -7.54
N VAL A 83 -5.22 -4.72 -8.44
CA VAL A 83 -5.90 -4.77 -9.75
C VAL A 83 -5.30 -5.89 -10.61
N TYR A 84 -3.98 -6.00 -10.59
CA TYR A 84 -3.21 -6.96 -11.36
C TYR A 84 -2.62 -8.05 -10.47
N THR A 85 -1.95 -9.01 -11.11
CA THR A 85 -1.09 -10.00 -10.46
C THR A 85 0.34 -9.74 -10.90
N GLY A 86 1.29 -9.72 -9.97
CA GLY A 86 2.66 -9.30 -10.28
C GLY A 86 2.76 -7.80 -10.63
N CYS A 87 3.99 -7.34 -10.91
CA CYS A 87 4.24 -5.94 -11.27
C CYS A 87 5.38 -5.84 -12.29
N GLY A 88 5.12 -5.19 -13.42
CA GLY A 88 6.10 -4.98 -14.49
C GLY A 88 7.28 -4.07 -14.14
N HIS A 89 7.21 -3.33 -13.02
CA HIS A 89 8.29 -2.42 -12.60
C HIS A 89 9.59 -3.12 -12.18
N GLY A 90 9.51 -4.39 -11.75
CA GLY A 90 10.71 -5.21 -11.51
C GLY A 90 11.64 -4.78 -10.37
N CYS A 91 11.22 -3.89 -9.46
CA CYS A 91 12.10 -3.28 -8.46
C CYS A 91 12.90 -4.32 -7.66
N LEU A 92 14.21 -4.09 -7.49
CA LEU A 92 15.16 -5.02 -6.88
C LEU A 92 14.85 -5.32 -5.40
N TYR A 93 14.30 -4.32 -4.71
CA TYR A 93 13.95 -4.39 -3.29
C TYR A 93 12.48 -4.77 -3.03
N CYS A 94 11.70 -5.09 -4.07
CA CYS A 94 10.24 -5.26 -3.97
C CYS A 94 9.85 -6.39 -3.01
N TYR A 95 9.09 -6.04 -1.97
CA TYR A 95 8.65 -6.99 -0.95
C TYR A 95 7.60 -7.98 -1.45
N ALA A 96 6.82 -7.61 -2.47
CA ALA A 96 5.79 -8.48 -3.02
C ALA A 96 6.38 -9.72 -3.70
N THR A 97 7.65 -9.69 -4.12
CA THR A 97 8.33 -10.85 -4.73
C THR A 97 8.40 -12.06 -3.80
N ALA A 98 8.24 -11.89 -2.49
CA ALA A 98 8.16 -12.99 -1.53
C ALA A 98 6.91 -13.88 -1.69
N TYR A 99 5.86 -13.40 -2.37
CA TYR A 99 4.59 -14.11 -2.48
C TYR A 99 3.84 -13.92 -3.80
N ALA A 100 4.15 -12.87 -4.56
CA ALA A 100 3.57 -12.59 -5.87
C ALA A 100 4.47 -13.14 -7.00
N PRO A 101 3.87 -13.60 -8.11
CA PRO A 101 4.65 -14.06 -9.27
C PRO A 101 5.41 -12.89 -9.91
N ALA A 102 6.55 -13.22 -10.52
CA ALA A 102 7.40 -12.22 -11.18
C ALA A 102 6.75 -11.63 -12.45
N LYS A 103 6.15 -12.49 -13.30
CA LYS A 103 5.52 -12.07 -14.54
C LYS A 103 4.18 -11.37 -14.24
N PRO A 104 3.98 -10.10 -14.68
CA PRO A 104 2.71 -9.42 -14.50
C PRO A 104 1.62 -10.02 -15.39
N SER A 105 0.39 -10.10 -14.89
CA SER A 105 -0.77 -10.61 -15.64
C SER A 105 -2.09 -10.00 -15.16
N PRO A 106 -3.12 -9.96 -16.03
CA PRO A 106 -4.49 -9.70 -15.59
C PRO A 106 -5.00 -10.78 -14.63
N LYS A 107 -5.94 -10.40 -13.77
CA LYS A 107 -6.72 -11.37 -13.01
C LYS A 107 -7.88 -11.88 -13.88
N PRO A 108 -8.15 -13.20 -13.91
CA PRO A 108 -9.32 -13.74 -14.59
C PRO A 108 -10.61 -13.09 -14.09
N ASP A 109 -11.46 -12.66 -15.01
CA ASP A 109 -12.76 -12.04 -14.75
C ASP A 109 -12.73 -10.92 -13.70
N PHE A 110 -11.62 -10.15 -13.64
CA PHE A 110 -11.37 -9.14 -12.60
C PHE A 110 -12.58 -8.24 -12.32
N VAL A 111 -13.13 -7.63 -13.38
CA VAL A 111 -14.21 -6.64 -13.29
C VAL A 111 -15.50 -7.29 -12.80
N ARG A 112 -15.82 -8.48 -13.31
CA ARG A 112 -16.99 -9.27 -12.89
C ARG A 112 -16.88 -9.68 -11.43
N HIS A 113 -15.71 -10.12 -10.99
CA HIS A 113 -15.46 -10.50 -9.61
C HIS A 113 -15.52 -9.31 -8.65
N LEU A 114 -14.95 -8.16 -9.04
CA LEU A 114 -15.07 -6.93 -8.25
C LEU A 114 -16.52 -6.46 -8.15
N ALA A 115 -17.28 -6.49 -9.25
CA ALA A 115 -18.70 -6.12 -9.22
C ALA A 115 -19.52 -7.00 -8.27
N ARG A 116 -19.25 -8.32 -8.24
CA ARG A 116 -19.87 -9.24 -7.28
C ARG A 116 -19.49 -8.93 -5.84
N ASP A 117 -18.19 -8.73 -5.59
CA ASP A 117 -17.72 -8.39 -4.24
C ASP A 117 -18.34 -7.09 -3.72
N LEU A 118 -18.61 -6.11 -4.59
CA LEU A 118 -19.29 -4.86 -4.25
C LEU A 118 -20.79 -5.04 -3.99
N ALA A 119 -21.46 -5.87 -4.80
CA ALA A 119 -22.86 -6.23 -4.57
C ALA A 119 -23.02 -6.97 -3.23
N ASP A 120 -22.10 -7.88 -2.91
CA ASP A 120 -22.05 -8.59 -1.62
C ASP A 120 -21.88 -7.61 -0.44
N LEU A 121 -21.16 -6.49 -0.60
CA LEU A 121 -21.10 -5.45 0.45
C LEU A 121 -22.46 -4.82 0.73
N ASP A 122 -23.27 -4.60 -0.31
CA ASP A 122 -24.63 -4.09 -0.17
C ASP A 122 -25.58 -5.13 0.40
N GLU A 123 -25.51 -6.37 -0.07
CA GLU A 123 -26.35 -7.47 0.38
C GLU A 123 -26.18 -7.77 1.88
N PHE A 124 -24.93 -7.77 2.37
CA PHE A 124 -24.65 -8.04 3.79
C PHE A 124 -24.61 -6.78 4.66
N ASP A 125 -24.88 -5.62 4.07
CA ASP A 125 -24.76 -4.31 4.71
C ASP A 125 -23.43 -4.08 5.44
N VAL A 126 -22.32 -4.37 4.76
CA VAL A 126 -20.98 -4.27 5.36
C VAL A 126 -20.65 -2.79 5.62
N PRO A 127 -20.22 -2.41 6.84
CA PRO A 127 -19.99 -1.02 7.17
C PRO A 127 -18.89 -0.41 6.27
N PRO A 128 -19.00 0.89 5.93
CA PRO A 128 -18.02 1.56 5.10
C PRO A 128 -16.63 1.52 5.72
N ALA A 129 -15.60 1.31 4.89
CA ALA A 129 -14.22 1.29 5.34
C ALA A 129 -13.24 1.82 4.28
N PRO A 130 -12.00 2.19 4.65
CA PRO A 130 -11.01 2.61 3.68
C PRO A 130 -10.70 1.51 2.67
N VAL A 131 -10.46 1.85 1.41
CA VAL A 131 -9.94 0.91 0.40
C VAL A 131 -8.59 1.37 -0.13
N HIS A 132 -7.62 0.44 -0.12
CA HIS A 132 -6.31 0.64 -0.72
C HIS A 132 -6.19 -0.13 -2.02
N LEU A 133 -5.80 0.55 -3.08
CA LEU A 133 -5.52 -0.03 -4.36
C LEU A 133 -4.01 -0.26 -4.49
N ALA A 134 -3.66 -1.48 -4.90
CA ALA A 134 -2.33 -1.89 -5.34
C ALA A 134 -1.22 -1.80 -4.28
N ASN A 135 -1.46 -2.30 -3.07
CA ASN A 135 -0.39 -2.42 -2.08
C ASN A 135 0.75 -3.35 -2.56
N SER A 136 0.44 -4.41 -3.32
CA SER A 136 1.40 -5.45 -3.75
C SER A 136 1.64 -5.51 -5.25
N THR A 137 1.07 -4.57 -6.00
CA THR A 137 1.22 -4.42 -7.46
C THR A 137 1.30 -2.94 -7.78
N ASP A 138 1.12 -2.55 -9.03
CA ASP A 138 0.90 -1.15 -9.39
C ASP A 138 -0.34 -1.07 -10.31
N PRO A 139 -1.27 -0.12 -10.08
CA PRO A 139 -2.49 -0.01 -10.87
C PRO A 139 -2.20 0.64 -12.24
N PHE A 140 -1.10 1.39 -12.35
CA PHE A 140 -0.71 2.14 -13.55
C PHE A 140 0.56 1.57 -14.20
N GLN A 141 0.82 0.27 -14.00
CA GLN A 141 1.87 -0.46 -14.73
C GLN A 141 1.50 -0.62 -16.22
N PRO A 142 2.43 -1.05 -17.10
CA PRO A 142 2.17 -1.12 -18.55
C PRO A 142 0.90 -1.86 -18.98
N LEU A 143 0.45 -2.87 -18.24
CA LEU A 143 -0.81 -3.58 -18.49
C LEU A 143 -2.06 -2.68 -18.46
N GLU A 144 -2.02 -1.56 -17.74
CA GLU A 144 -3.16 -0.63 -17.67
C GLU A 144 -3.41 0.07 -19.01
N LEU A 145 -2.36 0.34 -19.79
CA LEU A 145 -2.47 1.01 -21.08
C LEU A 145 -3.32 0.23 -22.08
N THR A 146 -3.33 -1.10 -21.96
CA THR A 146 -4.09 -1.98 -22.86
C THR A 146 -5.39 -2.50 -22.25
N LEU A 147 -5.41 -2.76 -20.93
CA LEU A 147 -6.54 -3.45 -20.30
C LEU A 147 -7.53 -2.52 -19.59
N GLY A 148 -7.09 -1.34 -19.12
CA GLY A 148 -7.99 -0.38 -18.45
C GLY A 148 -8.68 -0.93 -17.19
N HIS A 149 -8.10 -1.90 -16.48
CA HIS A 149 -8.77 -2.55 -15.34
C HIS A 149 -8.82 -1.62 -14.12
N THR A 150 -7.82 -0.76 -13.91
CA THR A 150 -7.86 0.26 -12.87
C THR A 150 -8.97 1.25 -13.17
N ARG A 151 -9.09 1.72 -14.42
CA ARG A 151 -10.20 2.60 -14.82
C ARG A 151 -11.57 1.99 -14.52
N GLN A 152 -11.75 0.71 -14.84
CA GLN A 152 -12.99 -0.01 -14.54
C GLN A 152 -13.22 -0.21 -13.04
N ALA A 153 -12.17 -0.50 -12.27
CA ALA A 153 -12.25 -0.58 -10.81
C ALA A 153 -12.67 0.76 -10.19
N LEU A 154 -12.08 1.87 -10.61
CA LEU A 154 -12.43 3.21 -10.09
C LEU A 154 -13.87 3.59 -10.42
N ASN A 155 -14.37 3.27 -11.62
CA ASN A 155 -15.79 3.45 -11.97
C ASN A 155 -16.71 2.62 -11.07
N LEU A 156 -16.33 1.37 -10.76
CA LEU A 156 -17.08 0.52 -9.84
C LEU A 156 -17.06 1.08 -8.41
N LEU A 157 -15.91 1.52 -7.91
CA LEU A 157 -15.79 2.15 -6.60
C LEU A 157 -16.60 3.45 -6.50
N LEU A 158 -16.70 4.21 -7.60
CA LEU A 158 -17.51 5.41 -7.66
C LEU A 158 -19.02 5.10 -7.57
N ARG A 159 -19.47 4.02 -8.22
CA ARG A 159 -20.88 3.56 -8.11
C ARG A 159 -21.24 3.10 -6.70
N TYR A 160 -20.30 2.48 -6.00
CA TYR A 160 -20.46 2.01 -4.62
C TYR A 160 -19.78 2.93 -3.61
N ARG A 161 -19.72 4.24 -3.89
CA ARG A 161 -18.93 5.20 -3.10
C ARG A 161 -19.35 5.22 -1.63
N HIS A 162 -20.61 4.92 -1.29
CA HIS A 162 -21.11 4.83 0.08
C HIS A 162 -20.46 3.73 0.93
N ARG A 163 -19.85 2.71 0.32
CA ARG A 163 -19.17 1.61 1.02
C ARG A 163 -17.70 1.89 1.36
N PHE A 164 -17.17 3.04 0.95
CA PHE A 164 -15.77 3.38 1.16
C PHE A 164 -15.65 4.65 1.98
N THR A 165 -14.84 4.69 3.02
CA THR A 165 -14.61 5.98 3.70
C THR A 165 -13.61 6.82 2.90
N THR A 166 -12.49 6.21 2.54
CA THR A 166 -11.45 6.80 1.70
C THR A 166 -10.99 5.83 0.61
N VAL A 167 -10.61 6.35 -0.56
CA VAL A 167 -9.98 5.59 -1.64
C VAL A 167 -8.51 6.01 -1.77
N THR A 168 -7.58 5.09 -1.51
CA THR A 168 -6.13 5.35 -1.62
C THR A 168 -5.53 4.52 -2.73
N LEU A 169 -4.87 5.16 -3.70
CA LEU A 169 -4.14 4.48 -4.77
C LEU A 169 -2.65 4.55 -4.49
N LEU A 170 -1.92 3.43 -4.57
CA LEU A 170 -0.46 3.42 -4.52
C LEU A 170 0.12 3.19 -5.90
N THR A 171 1.04 4.06 -6.36
CA THR A 171 1.68 3.91 -7.67
C THR A 171 3.11 4.45 -7.74
N LYS A 172 3.91 3.95 -8.69
CA LYS A 172 5.15 4.54 -9.21
C LYS A 172 4.96 5.28 -10.54
N ASN A 173 3.76 5.25 -11.12
CA ASN A 173 3.44 5.91 -12.39
C ASN A 173 2.35 6.98 -12.22
N PRO A 174 2.69 8.12 -11.57
CA PRO A 174 1.74 9.20 -11.36
C PRO A 174 1.38 9.93 -12.66
N ALA A 175 2.22 9.86 -13.70
CA ALA A 175 1.93 10.47 -15.00
C ALA A 175 0.69 9.85 -15.65
N LEU A 176 0.57 8.51 -15.60
CA LEU A 176 -0.64 7.84 -16.07
C LEU A 176 -1.85 8.14 -15.18
N ALA A 177 -1.66 8.26 -13.86
CA ALA A 177 -2.73 8.67 -12.95
C ALA A 177 -3.22 10.12 -13.20
N ALA A 178 -2.39 10.95 -13.84
CA ALA A 178 -2.66 12.35 -14.13
C ALA A 178 -3.27 12.60 -15.53
N THR A 179 -3.59 11.55 -16.29
CA THR A 179 -4.31 11.74 -17.56
C THR A 179 -5.76 12.19 -17.31
N PRO A 180 -6.41 12.87 -18.27
CA PRO A 180 -7.77 13.41 -18.09
C PRO A 180 -8.77 12.40 -17.53
N ASP A 181 -8.85 11.20 -18.13
CA ASP A 181 -9.76 10.13 -17.72
C ASP A 181 -9.62 9.74 -16.24
N TYR A 182 -8.39 9.63 -15.73
CA TYR A 182 -8.15 9.28 -14.33
C TYR A 182 -8.34 10.47 -13.41
N LEU A 183 -7.95 11.67 -13.83
CA LEU A 183 -8.19 12.88 -13.03
C LEU A 183 -9.68 13.09 -12.77
N ASP A 184 -10.53 12.87 -13.77
CA ASP A 184 -11.98 13.03 -13.61
C ASP A 184 -12.55 11.98 -12.65
N LEU A 185 -12.10 10.73 -12.73
CA LEU A 185 -12.47 9.68 -11.78
C LEU A 185 -11.99 9.99 -10.36
N LEU A 186 -10.73 10.43 -10.20
CA LEU A 186 -10.18 10.79 -8.91
C LEU A 186 -10.94 11.97 -8.30
N ARG A 187 -11.26 13.01 -9.07
CA ARG A 187 -12.08 14.14 -8.61
C ARG A 187 -13.48 13.69 -8.20
N ALA A 188 -14.12 12.84 -9.00
CA ALA A 188 -15.44 12.31 -8.67
C ALA A 188 -15.42 11.49 -7.36
N LEU A 189 -14.42 10.62 -7.18
CA LEU A 189 -14.23 9.84 -5.95
C LEU A 189 -13.93 10.73 -4.72
N GLY A 190 -13.31 11.88 -4.95
CA GLY A 190 -13.01 12.88 -3.92
C GLY A 190 -14.24 13.66 -3.45
N ARG A 191 -15.32 13.69 -4.25
CA ARG A 191 -16.58 14.33 -3.89
C ARG A 191 -17.46 13.35 -3.11
N LEU A 192 -17.52 13.53 -1.80
CA LEU A 192 -18.45 12.81 -0.94
C LEU A 192 -19.77 13.57 -0.83
N HIS A 193 -20.88 12.87 -1.08
CA HIS A 193 -22.21 13.41 -0.81
C HIS A 193 -22.42 13.59 0.70
N SER A 194 -23.19 14.59 1.11
CA SER A 194 -23.45 14.90 2.53
C SER A 194 -24.15 13.76 3.28
N SER A 195 -24.90 12.92 2.57
CA SER A 195 -25.53 11.72 3.14
C SER A 195 -24.55 10.57 3.42
N HIS A 196 -23.29 10.67 2.99
CA HIS A 196 -22.31 9.65 3.29
C HIS A 196 -22.03 9.65 4.81
N PRO A 197 -22.08 8.48 5.49
CA PRO A 197 -22.00 8.42 6.96
C PRO A 197 -20.72 9.03 7.55
N MET A 198 -19.64 9.03 6.77
CA MET A 198 -18.34 9.62 7.15
C MET A 198 -18.07 11.02 6.58
N ALA A 199 -18.99 11.66 5.86
CA ALA A 199 -18.73 12.96 5.22
C ALA A 199 -18.32 14.03 6.24
N ALA A 200 -19.09 14.20 7.31
CA ALA A 200 -18.82 15.18 8.36
C ALA A 200 -17.49 14.91 9.09
N ALA A 201 -17.22 13.64 9.45
CA ALA A 201 -15.99 13.25 10.15
C ALA A 201 -14.73 13.46 9.29
N LEU A 202 -14.80 13.15 7.99
CA LEU A 202 -13.69 13.37 7.06
C LEU A 202 -13.45 14.87 6.83
N ALA A 203 -14.51 15.68 6.72
CA ALA A 203 -14.39 17.13 6.63
C ALA A 203 -13.76 17.74 7.89
N ALA A 204 -14.23 17.35 9.08
CA ALA A 204 -13.71 17.84 10.35
C ALA A 204 -12.24 17.46 10.58
N SER A 205 -11.82 16.27 10.17
CA SER A 205 -10.43 15.81 10.28
C SER A 205 -9.51 16.31 9.17
N GLY A 206 -10.04 16.95 8.12
CA GLY A 206 -9.27 17.29 6.92
C GLY A 206 -8.74 16.06 6.16
N THR A 207 -9.36 14.89 6.36
CA THR A 207 -8.97 13.66 5.68
C THR A 207 -9.63 13.61 4.31
N PRO A 208 -8.86 13.51 3.21
CA PRO A 208 -9.41 13.48 1.88
C PRO A 208 -10.10 12.15 1.63
N ALA A 209 -11.25 12.24 0.97
CA ALA A 209 -12.02 11.09 0.51
C ALA A 209 -11.27 10.24 -0.54
N VAL A 210 -10.29 10.83 -1.22
CA VAL A 210 -9.42 10.19 -2.21
C VAL A 210 -8.00 10.71 -2.06
N GLN A 211 -6.99 9.84 -2.20
CA GLN A 211 -5.61 10.26 -2.28
C GLN A 211 -4.76 9.31 -3.14
N VAL A 212 -3.68 9.84 -3.70
CA VAL A 212 -2.68 9.07 -4.44
C VAL A 212 -1.38 9.05 -3.66
N GLU A 213 -0.96 7.87 -3.23
CA GLU A 213 0.38 7.61 -2.72
C GLU A 213 1.33 7.36 -3.90
N VAL A 214 2.36 8.19 -4.05
CA VAL A 214 3.32 8.08 -5.15
C VAL A 214 4.69 7.67 -4.62
N SER A 215 5.24 6.56 -5.13
CA SER A 215 6.59 6.11 -4.80
C SER A 215 7.66 6.85 -5.61
N LEU A 216 8.48 7.62 -4.92
CA LEU A 216 9.65 8.32 -5.45
C LEU A 216 10.77 8.29 -4.41
N ALA A 217 11.54 7.20 -4.40
CA ALA A 217 12.61 6.97 -3.42
C ALA A 217 14.01 7.40 -3.93
N MET A 218 14.12 7.75 -5.21
CA MET A 218 15.37 8.15 -5.86
C MET A 218 15.16 9.44 -6.64
N TRP A 219 16.12 10.35 -6.54
CA TRP A 219 16.15 11.59 -7.31
C TRP A 219 16.92 11.43 -8.63
N ARG A 220 17.95 10.58 -8.64
CA ARG A 220 18.81 10.38 -9.81
C ARG A 220 18.32 9.22 -10.67
N GLU A 221 18.32 9.46 -11.98
CA GLU A 221 17.88 8.47 -12.97
C GLU A 221 18.80 7.24 -13.01
N GLU A 222 20.11 7.46 -12.81
CA GLU A 222 21.13 6.55 -12.27
C GLU A 222 20.59 5.42 -11.38
N ALA A 223 20.31 5.83 -10.15
CA ALA A 223 19.84 4.98 -9.08
C ALA A 223 18.49 4.32 -9.40
N ARG A 224 17.56 5.07 -10.01
CA ARG A 224 16.25 4.54 -10.42
C ARG A 224 16.40 3.43 -11.45
N ALA A 225 17.30 3.56 -12.44
CA ALA A 225 17.56 2.51 -13.45
C ALA A 225 18.03 1.21 -12.80
N PHE A 226 18.94 1.32 -11.85
CA PHE A 226 19.49 0.17 -11.14
C PHE A 226 18.44 -0.50 -10.24
N TRP A 227 17.78 0.27 -9.37
CA TRP A 227 16.88 -0.27 -8.34
C TRP A 227 15.47 -0.57 -8.84
N GLU A 228 15.01 0.12 -9.88
CA GLU A 228 13.64 0.10 -10.39
C GLU A 228 13.60 0.10 -11.94
N PRO A 229 14.22 -0.89 -12.60
CA PRO A 229 14.51 -0.84 -14.03
C PRO A 229 13.28 -0.69 -14.92
N GLY A 230 12.13 -1.27 -14.53
CA GLY A 230 10.88 -1.19 -15.29
C GLY A 230 9.93 -0.08 -14.83
N ALA A 231 10.29 0.71 -13.81
CA ALA A 231 9.45 1.80 -13.33
C ALA A 231 9.70 3.08 -14.14
N PRO A 232 8.73 4.00 -14.22
CA PRO A 232 8.88 5.24 -14.99
C PRO A 232 10.11 6.06 -14.57
N PRO A 233 10.73 6.81 -15.52
CA PRO A 233 11.80 7.76 -15.22
C PRO A 233 11.45 8.72 -14.09
N VAL A 234 12.48 9.22 -13.36
CA VAL A 234 12.27 10.18 -12.28
C VAL A 234 11.54 11.43 -12.76
N ALA A 235 11.92 11.97 -13.93
CA ALA A 235 11.28 13.16 -14.51
C ALA A 235 9.76 12.99 -14.68
N HIS A 236 9.33 11.87 -15.27
CA HIS A 236 7.90 11.58 -15.45
C HIS A 236 7.15 11.45 -14.12
N ARG A 237 7.83 10.99 -13.06
CA ARG A 237 7.22 10.94 -11.73
C ARG A 237 7.03 12.34 -11.14
N LEU A 238 8.04 13.20 -11.27
CA LEU A 238 7.96 14.60 -10.82
C LEU A 238 6.85 15.36 -11.56
N GLU A 239 6.77 15.20 -12.89
CA GLU A 239 5.71 15.77 -13.73
C GLU A 239 4.33 15.27 -13.31
N GLY A 240 4.15 13.95 -13.18
CA GLY A 240 2.87 13.37 -12.77
C GLY A 240 2.43 13.81 -11.38
N ILE A 241 3.35 13.90 -10.42
CA ILE A 241 3.04 14.42 -9.07
C ILE A 241 2.59 15.89 -9.15
N THR A 242 3.31 16.70 -9.92
CA THR A 242 2.99 18.13 -10.11
C THR A 242 1.61 18.28 -10.75
N ALA A 243 1.31 17.49 -11.79
CA ALA A 243 0.02 17.49 -12.47
C ALA A 243 -1.13 17.05 -11.55
N LEU A 244 -0.95 15.99 -10.75
CA LEU A 244 -1.95 15.56 -9.76
C LEU A 244 -2.24 16.68 -8.74
N ARG A 245 -1.20 17.35 -8.24
CA ARG A 245 -1.35 18.46 -7.28
C ARG A 245 -2.02 19.68 -7.91
N ALA A 246 -1.62 20.06 -9.12
CA ALA A 246 -2.25 21.14 -9.88
C ALA A 246 -3.73 20.85 -10.16
N ALA A 247 -4.10 19.58 -10.34
CA ALA A 247 -5.48 19.13 -10.53
C ALA A 247 -6.29 19.06 -9.22
N GLY A 248 -5.70 19.41 -8.07
CA GLY A 248 -6.33 19.38 -6.75
C GLY A 248 -6.35 17.98 -6.09
N VAL A 249 -5.72 16.97 -6.69
CA VAL A 249 -5.69 15.61 -6.12
C VAL A 249 -4.73 15.57 -4.92
N PRO A 250 -5.17 15.10 -3.74
CA PRO A 250 -4.29 14.93 -2.60
C PRO A 250 -3.21 13.87 -2.88
N VAL A 251 -1.94 14.23 -2.71
CA VAL A 251 -0.80 13.33 -2.89
C VAL A 251 -0.10 13.11 -1.57
N VAL A 252 0.32 11.87 -1.35
CA VAL A 252 1.27 11.47 -0.31
C VAL A 252 2.52 10.95 -1.02
N LEU A 253 3.69 11.46 -0.67
CA LEU A 253 4.93 11.02 -1.31
C LEU A 253 5.57 9.90 -0.51
N ARG A 254 5.86 8.77 -1.14
CA ARG A 254 6.58 7.67 -0.51
C ARG A 254 8.06 7.73 -0.91
N ILE A 255 8.88 8.29 -0.02
CA ILE A 255 10.33 8.18 -0.07
C ILE A 255 10.69 6.87 0.64
N ASP A 256 10.27 5.78 0.00
CA ASP A 256 10.21 4.44 0.58
C ASP A 256 10.65 3.41 -0.47
N PRO A 257 11.75 2.67 -0.25
CA PRO A 257 12.51 2.61 0.99
C PRO A 257 13.73 3.55 1.04
N LEU A 258 14.18 3.82 2.27
CA LEU A 258 15.49 4.38 2.59
C LEU A 258 16.56 3.29 2.54
N PHE A 259 17.68 3.58 1.89
CA PHE A 259 18.84 2.69 1.79
C PHE A 259 19.99 3.19 2.67
N PRO A 260 20.96 2.31 2.99
CA PRO A 260 22.26 2.78 3.48
C PRO A 260 22.88 3.78 2.50
N ARG A 261 23.78 4.61 3.01
CA ARG A 261 24.47 5.66 2.26
C ARG A 261 25.97 5.56 2.49
N SER A 262 26.74 6.02 1.53
CA SER A 262 28.19 6.11 1.60
C SER A 262 28.63 7.44 2.24
N PRO A 263 29.74 7.47 2.99
CA PRO A 263 30.44 6.29 3.54
C PRO A 263 29.58 5.57 4.58
N LEU A 264 29.81 4.26 4.78
CA LEU A 264 28.99 3.48 5.72
C LEU A 264 29.20 4.00 7.16
N PRO A 265 28.13 4.32 7.93
CA PRO A 265 28.25 5.00 9.23
C PRO A 265 29.14 4.29 10.26
N LEU A 266 29.18 2.95 10.23
CA LEU A 266 29.97 2.12 11.15
C LEU A 266 31.34 1.69 10.58
N ASN A 267 31.59 1.98 9.30
CA ASN A 267 32.88 1.72 8.67
C ASN A 267 33.11 2.76 7.57
N PRO A 268 33.63 3.95 7.92
CA PRO A 268 33.76 5.07 7.00
C PRO A 268 34.68 4.79 5.80
N MET A 269 35.52 3.76 5.88
CA MET A 269 36.40 3.31 4.78
C MET A 269 35.63 2.57 3.69
N LYS A 270 34.44 2.03 4.00
CA LYS A 270 33.61 1.30 3.04
C LYS A 270 32.52 2.17 2.43
N ARG A 271 32.30 1.96 1.14
CA ARG A 271 31.27 2.57 0.31
C ARG A 271 30.36 1.48 -0.26
N LEU A 272 29.22 1.89 -0.78
CA LEU A 272 28.31 0.96 -1.47
C LEU A 272 28.91 0.40 -2.76
N SER A 273 29.73 1.19 -3.46
CA SER A 273 30.46 0.76 -4.66
C SER A 273 31.36 -0.44 -4.41
N ASP A 274 31.92 -0.58 -3.20
CA ASP A 274 32.79 -1.70 -2.82
C ASP A 274 32.03 -3.03 -2.74
N PHE A 275 30.71 -2.99 -2.87
CA PHE A 275 29.80 -4.14 -2.92
C PHE A 275 29.04 -4.20 -4.26
N ASP A 276 29.51 -3.53 -5.31
CA ASP A 276 28.83 -3.45 -6.61
C ASP A 276 27.39 -2.89 -6.53
N LEU A 277 27.16 -1.95 -5.61
CA LEU A 277 25.86 -1.31 -5.43
C LEU A 277 25.89 0.14 -5.89
N VAL A 278 24.89 0.52 -6.70
CA VAL A 278 24.59 1.93 -6.99
C VAL A 278 23.92 2.54 -5.77
N GLU A 279 24.46 3.65 -5.27
CA GLU A 279 23.86 4.39 -4.16
C GLU A 279 22.46 4.90 -4.56
N ALA A 280 21.44 4.50 -3.79
CA ALA A 280 20.05 4.81 -4.12
C ALA A 280 19.70 6.31 -3.95
N HIS A 281 20.28 6.94 -2.94
CA HIS A 281 20.15 8.37 -2.67
C HIS A 281 21.22 8.85 -1.68
N THR A 282 21.85 9.97 -1.98
CA THR A 282 22.65 10.74 -1.02
C THR A 282 21.75 11.53 -0.07
N LEU A 283 22.33 12.18 0.95
CA LEU A 283 21.56 13.08 1.81
C LEU A 283 21.06 14.33 1.05
N ALA A 284 21.84 14.85 0.11
CA ALA A 284 21.46 15.99 -0.73
C ALA A 284 20.28 15.63 -1.66
N GLU A 285 20.26 14.42 -2.22
CA GLU A 285 19.15 13.93 -3.04
C GLU A 285 17.89 13.67 -2.22
N LEU A 286 18.02 13.19 -0.98
CA LEU A 286 16.89 13.14 -0.04
C LEU A 286 16.35 14.53 0.28
N GLU A 287 17.22 15.52 0.44
CA GLU A 287 16.81 16.91 0.64
C GLU A 287 16.08 17.48 -0.59
N GLN A 288 16.53 17.15 -1.80
CA GLN A 288 15.81 17.50 -3.03
C GLN A 288 14.40 16.90 -3.08
N LEU A 289 14.26 15.62 -2.70
CA LEU A 289 12.95 14.96 -2.61
C LEU A 289 12.04 15.63 -1.57
N VAL A 290 12.56 15.98 -0.39
CA VAL A 290 11.80 16.67 0.66
C VAL A 290 11.40 18.08 0.23
N ARG A 291 12.31 18.84 -0.40
CA ARG A 291 12.03 20.17 -0.94
C ARG A 291 10.96 20.12 -2.02
N PHE A 292 11.07 19.19 -2.96
CA PHE A 292 10.07 18.96 -3.99
C PHE A 292 8.71 18.65 -3.37
N ALA A 293 8.66 17.69 -2.43
CA ALA A 293 7.44 17.31 -1.72
C ALA A 293 6.76 18.52 -1.04
N ARG A 294 7.55 19.38 -0.40
CA ARG A 294 7.06 20.61 0.22
C ARG A 294 6.55 21.62 -0.81
N GLN A 295 7.29 21.80 -1.92
CA GLN A 295 6.97 22.74 -3.00
C GLN A 295 5.66 22.39 -3.69
N VAL A 296 5.42 21.11 -4.02
CA VAL A 296 4.15 20.67 -4.63
C VAL A 296 3.02 20.52 -3.61
N GLY A 297 3.33 20.68 -2.32
CA GLY A 297 2.36 20.61 -1.23
C GLY A 297 1.75 19.22 -1.06
N VAL A 298 2.56 18.16 -0.96
CA VAL A 298 2.07 16.84 -0.54
C VAL A 298 1.59 16.87 0.91
N ARG A 299 0.71 15.94 1.31
CA ARG A 299 0.17 15.91 2.68
C ARG A 299 1.23 15.56 3.72
N HIS A 300 2.02 14.54 3.43
CA HIS A 300 3.11 14.03 4.25
C HIS A 300 3.99 13.11 3.40
N VAL A 301 5.14 12.72 3.94
CA VAL A 301 5.98 11.66 3.36
C VAL A 301 5.83 10.35 4.11
N VAL A 302 5.90 9.24 3.40
CA VAL A 302 6.00 7.91 3.99
C VAL A 302 7.37 7.34 3.74
N TYR A 303 7.95 6.72 4.77
CA TYR A 303 9.27 6.11 4.70
C TYR A 303 9.32 4.75 5.38
N SER A 304 10.29 3.94 4.99
CA SER A 304 10.75 2.79 5.77
C SER A 304 12.16 2.42 5.35
N VAL A 305 12.89 1.67 6.17
CA VAL A 305 14.20 1.16 5.77
C VAL A 305 14.02 -0.06 4.87
N ALA A 306 14.83 -0.15 3.82
CA ALA A 306 14.81 -1.26 2.88
C ALA A 306 14.92 -2.61 3.62
N LYS A 307 14.32 -3.64 3.02
CA LYS A 307 14.36 -5.01 3.54
C LYS A 307 15.03 -5.86 2.48
N ILE A 308 15.81 -6.84 2.92
CA ILE A 308 16.39 -7.81 2.00
C ILE A 308 15.39 -8.94 1.87
N VAL A 309 14.67 -8.98 0.76
CA VAL A 309 13.57 -9.91 0.55
C VAL A 309 14.03 -11.06 -0.33
N THR A 310 13.82 -12.28 0.16
CA THR A 310 14.01 -13.49 -0.65
C THR A 310 12.74 -13.73 -1.45
N ALA A 311 12.86 -13.68 -2.78
CA ALA A 311 11.71 -13.93 -3.65
C ALA A 311 11.18 -15.36 -3.46
N ARG A 312 9.94 -15.58 -3.86
CA ARG A 312 9.25 -16.87 -3.68
C ARG A 312 9.94 -17.98 -4.46
N ASP A 313 10.14 -17.73 -5.76
CA ASP A 313 10.57 -18.71 -6.75
C ASP A 313 12.02 -18.48 -7.21
N GLN A 314 12.66 -17.44 -6.67
CA GLN A 314 14.01 -17.02 -6.99
C GLN A 314 14.70 -16.69 -5.67
N GLY A 315 15.94 -17.13 -5.47
CA GLY A 315 16.71 -16.78 -4.27
C GLY A 315 16.99 -15.28 -4.16
N LEU A 316 18.00 -14.90 -3.38
CA LEU A 316 18.44 -13.50 -3.37
C LEU A 316 19.11 -13.15 -4.72
N ARG A 317 18.52 -12.17 -5.41
CA ARG A 317 19.12 -11.52 -6.58
C ARG A 317 20.50 -10.94 -6.22
N PRO A 318 21.47 -10.90 -7.15
CA PRO A 318 22.84 -10.48 -6.82
C PRO A 318 22.93 -9.13 -6.09
N PRO A 319 22.26 -8.04 -6.53
CA PRO A 319 22.31 -6.77 -5.79
C PRO A 319 21.74 -6.87 -4.37
N MET A 320 20.72 -7.70 -4.16
CA MET A 320 20.14 -7.91 -2.83
C MET A 320 21.04 -8.76 -1.93
N ARG A 321 21.85 -9.65 -2.50
CA ARG A 321 22.88 -10.40 -1.79
C ARG A 321 24.01 -9.47 -1.34
N ASN A 322 24.46 -8.58 -2.22
CA ASN A 322 25.49 -7.60 -1.88
C ASN A 322 24.98 -6.62 -0.81
N LEU A 323 23.72 -6.18 -0.91
CA LEU A 323 23.10 -5.36 0.13
C LEU A 323 22.96 -6.10 1.47
N LEU A 324 22.79 -7.43 1.46
CA LEU A 324 22.82 -8.24 2.69
C LEU A 324 24.18 -8.18 3.38
N GLU A 325 25.28 -8.14 2.62
CA GLU A 325 26.64 -8.01 3.19
C GLU A 325 26.85 -6.64 3.82
N VAL A 326 26.39 -5.57 3.15
CA VAL A 326 26.33 -4.23 3.75
C VAL A 326 25.53 -4.25 5.04
N TYR A 327 24.37 -4.92 5.05
CA TYR A 327 23.53 -5.02 6.24
C TYR A 327 24.24 -5.76 7.39
N ARG A 328 24.96 -6.85 7.09
CA ARG A 328 25.77 -7.57 8.08
C ARG A 328 26.86 -6.68 8.66
N ALA A 329 27.51 -5.85 7.84
CA ALA A 329 28.51 -4.89 8.32
C ALA A 329 27.88 -3.81 9.23
N LEU A 330 26.72 -3.28 8.84
CA LEU A 330 26.00 -2.23 9.57
C LEU A 330 25.32 -2.71 10.86
N ALA A 331 24.96 -3.99 10.96
CA ALA A 331 24.27 -4.52 12.13
C ALA A 331 25.20 -4.77 13.32
N ARG A 332 26.51 -4.99 13.07
CA ARG A 332 27.47 -5.37 14.10
C ARG A 332 27.46 -4.42 15.31
N PRO A 333 27.58 -4.96 16.54
CA PRO A 333 27.73 -6.39 16.87
C PRO A 333 26.40 -7.18 16.88
N GLU A 334 25.26 -6.52 16.67
CA GLU A 334 23.94 -7.16 16.71
C GLU A 334 23.67 -8.02 15.45
N PRO A 335 22.94 -9.15 15.57
CA PRO A 335 22.54 -9.92 14.40
C PRO A 335 21.42 -9.23 13.61
N LEU A 336 21.30 -9.57 12.32
CA LEU A 336 20.14 -9.15 11.52
C LEU A 336 18.86 -9.84 12.00
N VAL A 337 17.74 -9.13 11.87
CA VAL A 337 16.42 -9.65 12.23
C VAL A 337 15.78 -10.31 11.02
N TRP A 338 15.54 -11.62 11.09
CA TRP A 338 14.78 -12.37 10.08
C TRP A 338 13.28 -12.36 10.40
N ARG A 339 12.46 -11.89 9.45
CA ARG A 339 10.99 -11.92 9.60
C ARG A 339 10.29 -12.00 8.25
N GLY A 340 9.43 -13.00 8.06
CA GLY A 340 8.54 -13.12 6.90
C GLY A 340 9.30 -13.10 5.57
N ARG A 341 10.28 -14.01 5.40
CA ARG A 341 11.17 -14.11 4.23
C ARG A 341 12.03 -12.86 3.95
N SER A 342 12.23 -12.01 4.96
CA SER A 342 13.04 -10.80 4.82
C SER A 342 14.04 -10.61 5.95
N TRP A 343 15.28 -10.24 5.61
CA TRP A 343 16.25 -9.72 6.56
C TRP A 343 16.06 -8.22 6.76
N ARG A 344 16.30 -7.78 8.00
CA ARG A 344 16.16 -6.38 8.41
C ARG A 344 17.30 -6.01 9.33
N LEU A 345 17.69 -4.75 9.28
CA LEU A 345 18.60 -4.18 10.28
C LEU A 345 17.94 -4.21 11.67
N PRO A 346 18.73 -4.29 12.76
CA PRO A 346 18.23 -4.04 14.10
C PRO A 346 17.51 -2.69 14.20
N GLN A 347 16.53 -2.56 15.09
CA GLN A 347 15.70 -1.34 15.17
C GLN A 347 16.54 -0.09 15.43
N ARG A 348 17.55 -0.19 16.31
CA ARG A 348 18.51 0.90 16.58
C ARG A 348 19.19 1.39 15.30
N VAL A 349 19.67 0.48 14.46
CA VAL A 349 20.36 0.80 13.21
C VAL A 349 19.39 1.38 12.18
N GLN A 350 18.15 0.86 12.09
CA GLN A 350 17.10 1.45 11.25
C GLN A 350 16.83 2.92 11.63
N HIS A 351 16.73 3.22 12.94
CA HIS A 351 16.54 4.59 13.43
C HIS A 351 17.73 5.49 13.09
N GLN A 352 18.96 5.01 13.28
CA GLN A 352 20.17 5.77 12.92
C GLN A 352 20.22 6.10 11.41
N LEU A 353 19.85 5.15 10.55
CA LEU A 353 19.80 5.34 9.11
C LEU A 353 18.72 6.35 8.69
N ALA A 354 17.55 6.32 9.34
CA ALA A 354 16.44 7.23 9.05
C ALA A 354 16.61 8.63 9.65
N LYS A 355 17.37 8.79 10.74
CA LYS A 355 17.49 10.05 11.50
C LYS A 355 17.87 11.27 10.63
N PRO A 356 18.87 11.21 9.73
CA PRO A 356 19.18 12.36 8.87
C PRO A 356 18.02 12.78 7.96
N PHE A 357 17.30 11.81 7.39
CA PHE A 357 16.12 12.07 6.57
C PHE A 357 15.00 12.73 7.38
N LEU A 358 14.73 12.22 8.58
CA LEU A 358 13.73 12.81 9.49
C LEU A 358 14.11 14.24 9.91
N GLY A 359 15.41 14.52 10.07
CA GLY A 359 15.92 15.87 10.31
C GLY A 359 15.62 16.82 9.14
N LEU A 360 15.76 16.35 7.89
CA LEU A 360 15.35 17.12 6.72
C LEU A 360 13.84 17.38 6.71
N CYS A 361 13.02 16.34 6.93
CA CYS A 361 11.57 16.51 7.01
C CYS A 361 11.16 17.56 8.06
N THR A 362 11.77 17.51 9.25
CA THR A 362 11.54 18.50 10.32
C THR A 362 11.96 19.91 9.89
N ARG A 363 13.16 20.05 9.30
CA ARG A 363 13.68 21.35 8.81
C ARG A 363 12.75 22.01 7.80
N TYR A 364 12.13 21.23 6.92
CA TYR A 364 11.22 21.74 5.89
C TYR A 364 9.74 21.73 6.30
N GLY A 365 9.43 21.43 7.57
CA GLY A 365 8.07 21.41 8.10
C GLY A 365 7.16 20.37 7.44
N LEU A 366 7.71 19.22 7.07
CA LEU A 366 7.00 18.15 6.37
C LEU A 366 6.83 16.94 7.29
N GLU A 367 5.59 16.54 7.54
CA GLU A 367 5.30 15.36 8.37
C GLU A 367 5.84 14.08 7.69
N ALA A 368 6.50 13.21 8.47
CA ALA A 368 7.03 11.93 8.00
C ALA A 368 6.44 10.76 8.79
N LYS A 369 5.81 9.82 8.10
CA LYS A 369 5.15 8.63 8.70
C LYS A 369 5.90 7.36 8.33
N HIS A 370 6.14 6.50 9.31
CA HIS A 370 6.74 5.20 9.03
C HIS A 370 5.72 4.28 8.35
N CYS A 371 6.11 3.45 7.36
CA CYS A 371 5.16 2.65 6.56
C CYS A 371 4.27 1.66 7.34
N ARG A 372 4.59 1.42 8.62
CA ARG A 372 3.83 0.54 9.53
C ARG A 372 2.92 1.27 10.51
N THR A 373 3.01 2.59 10.60
CA THR A 373 2.01 3.33 11.35
C THR A 373 0.70 3.29 10.58
N ASN A 374 -0.42 3.51 11.24
CA ASN A 374 -1.68 3.62 10.54
C ASN A 374 -1.65 4.88 9.63
N LEU A 375 -1.42 4.68 8.32
CA LEU A 375 -1.24 5.76 7.35
C LEU A 375 -2.55 6.49 7.01
N LEU A 376 -3.69 5.84 7.26
CA LEU A 376 -4.99 6.47 7.20
C LEU A 376 -5.51 6.62 8.61
N GLN A 377 -5.64 7.86 9.07
CA GLN A 377 -6.36 8.13 10.29
C GLN A 377 -7.84 7.86 10.00
N THR A 378 -8.37 6.78 10.57
CA THR A 378 -9.80 6.53 10.61
C THR A 378 -10.32 7.32 11.81
N ALA A 379 -11.28 8.22 11.56
CA ALA A 379 -11.97 8.98 12.59
C ALA A 379 -12.74 8.05 13.53
#